data_AF-A0A8X8FTU9-F1
#
_entry.id   AF-A0A8X8FTU9-F1
#
_cell.length_a   1.000
_cell.length_b   1.000
_cell.length_c   1.000
_cell.angle_alpha   90.00
_cell.angle_beta   90.00
_cell.angle_gamma   90.00
#
_symmetry.space_group_name_H-M   'P 1'
#
loop_
_entity.id
_entity.type
_entity.pdbx_description
1 polymer ?
#
loop_
_entity_poly.entity_id
_entity_poly.type
_entity_poly.pdbx_seq_one_letter_code
_entity_poly.pdbx_strand_id
1 'polypeptide(L)'
;MRPSFFLLPTVLVVALAVACQPAADPAPNGGAAAAGPSDAPAAVVAPAAEGRPSDAFRATGNEPGWLAEVAAGGGSALRVEVDYGQTQYEVAAPTHGPDGWAGAAADGTPIKLSVQRVPCQDDMSGKTFDAKAMLTVGTRQLHGCGSFSAAQ
;
A
#
# COMPACT_ATOMS: atom_id res chain seq x y z
N MET A 1 14.09 59.92 3.45
CA MET A 1 15.30 60.76 3.35
C MET A 1 16.43 59.95 3.97
N ARG A 2 17.15 59.18 3.15
CA ARG A 2 18.43 59.51 2.46
C ARG A 2 19.61 58.86 3.25
N PRO A 3 20.68 58.46 2.57
CA PRO A 3 21.07 57.06 2.44
C PRO A 3 22.55 56.84 2.82
N SER A 4 23.05 55.60 2.75
CA SER A 4 24.47 55.26 2.49
C SER A 4 24.51 53.75 2.19
N PHE A 5 24.79 53.25 0.98
CA PHE A 5 26.06 53.26 0.21
C PHE A 5 27.25 52.89 1.10
N PHE A 6 28.14 51.95 0.81
CA PHE A 6 28.55 51.23 -0.39
C PHE A 6 29.35 50.00 0.12
N LEU A 7 29.51 48.97 -0.72
CA LEU A 7 30.70 48.10 -0.90
C LEU A 7 30.32 46.63 -1.17
N LEU A 8 30.13 46.32 -2.45
CA LEU A 8 30.71 45.11 -3.08
C LEU A 8 32.25 45.28 -3.09
N PRO A 9 33.10 44.24 -3.21
CA PRO A 9 32.90 42.92 -3.85
C PRO A 9 33.36 41.76 -2.91
N THR A 10 33.28 40.47 -3.20
CA THR A 10 34.01 39.74 -4.24
C THR A 10 33.64 38.26 -4.13
N VAL A 11 33.53 37.64 -5.28
CA VAL A 11 33.21 36.24 -5.56
C VAL A 11 34.12 35.24 -4.84
N LEU A 12 33.55 34.18 -4.27
CA LEU A 12 34.21 32.87 -4.23
C LEU A 12 33.18 31.77 -4.55
N VAL A 13 33.13 31.41 -5.83
CA VAL A 13 32.55 30.15 -6.31
C VAL A 13 33.51 29.04 -5.91
N VAL A 14 33.11 28.15 -5.00
CA VAL A 14 33.75 26.83 -4.86
C VAL A 14 32.75 25.81 -5.40
N ALA A 15 33.01 25.39 -6.63
CA ALA A 15 32.36 24.25 -7.26
C ALA A 15 32.78 22.97 -6.52
N LEU A 16 31.83 22.31 -5.86
CA LEU A 16 32.00 20.94 -5.39
C LEU A 16 31.87 20.01 -6.61
N ALA A 17 32.99 19.80 -7.30
CA ALA A 17 33.12 18.74 -8.28
C ALA A 17 33.08 17.40 -7.53
N VAL A 18 31.95 16.70 -7.66
CA VAL A 18 31.82 15.28 -7.33
C VAL A 18 32.80 14.53 -8.24
N ALA A 19 33.94 14.12 -7.69
CA ALA A 19 34.87 13.25 -8.39
C ALA A 19 34.31 11.83 -8.39
N CYS A 20 33.75 11.42 -9.53
CA CYS A 20 33.65 10.00 -9.90
C CYS A 20 35.07 9.42 -9.95
N GLN A 21 35.42 8.60 -8.98
CA GLN A 21 36.56 7.71 -9.09
C GLN A 21 36.10 6.44 -9.84
N PRO A 22 36.77 6.03 -10.93
CA PRO A 22 36.55 4.71 -11.51
C PRO A 22 37.37 3.70 -10.69
N ALA A 23 36.69 2.78 -10.01
CA ALA A 23 37.34 1.57 -9.53
C ALA A 23 37.63 0.69 -10.75
N ALA A 24 38.92 0.50 -11.06
CA ALA A 24 39.35 -0.49 -12.03
C ALA A 24 39.41 -1.85 -11.33
N ASP A 25 38.51 -2.76 -11.71
CA ASP A 25 38.58 -4.16 -11.28
C ASP A 25 39.67 -4.92 -12.07
N PRO A 26 40.35 -5.89 -11.44
CA PRO A 26 41.36 -6.73 -12.10
C PRO A 26 40.72 -7.72 -13.09
N ALA A 27 41.46 -8.00 -14.17
CA ALA A 27 41.11 -8.92 -15.25
C ALA A 27 40.86 -10.38 -14.77
N PRO A 28 40.16 -11.20 -15.57
CA PRO A 28 39.57 -12.46 -15.12
C PRO A 28 40.55 -13.64 -15.24
N ASN A 29 40.64 -14.46 -14.19
CA ASN A 29 41.16 -15.81 -14.30
C ASN A 29 40.02 -16.74 -14.73
N GLY A 30 40.23 -17.40 -15.86
CA GLY A 30 39.30 -18.36 -16.45
C GLY A 30 39.10 -19.60 -15.61
N GLY A 31 37.91 -20.18 -15.77
CA GLY A 31 37.53 -21.45 -15.17
C GLY A 31 36.11 -21.82 -15.57
N ALA A 32 35.96 -22.33 -16.80
CA ALA A 32 34.71 -22.89 -17.29
C ALA A 32 34.32 -24.14 -16.48
N ALA A 33 33.10 -24.17 -15.95
CA ALA A 33 32.43 -25.40 -15.55
C ALA A 33 30.91 -25.25 -15.74
N ALA A 34 30.44 -25.80 -16.87
CA ALA A 34 29.13 -26.34 -17.19
C ALA A 34 27.88 -25.77 -16.47
N ALA A 35 27.12 -24.95 -17.21
CA ALA A 35 25.70 -24.78 -17.00
C ALA A 35 24.96 -26.04 -17.48
N GLY A 36 24.36 -26.77 -16.55
CA GLY A 36 23.23 -27.64 -16.87
C GLY A 36 21.95 -26.80 -16.97
N PRO A 37 21.01 -27.10 -17.87
CA PRO A 37 19.71 -26.43 -17.86
C PRO A 37 18.94 -26.87 -16.63
N SER A 38 18.76 -25.96 -15.68
CA SER A 38 17.84 -26.13 -14.55
C SER A 38 16.43 -25.85 -15.06
N ASP A 39 15.75 -26.91 -15.50
CA ASP A 39 14.33 -26.94 -15.83
C ASP A 39 13.53 -26.70 -14.53
N ALA A 40 13.30 -25.43 -14.20
CA ALA A 40 12.28 -25.05 -13.23
C ALA A 40 11.05 -24.58 -14.01
N PRO A 41 9.88 -25.24 -13.89
CA PRO A 41 8.69 -24.74 -14.55
C PRO A 41 8.32 -23.41 -13.92
N ALA A 42 8.23 -22.38 -14.77
CA ALA A 42 7.60 -21.12 -14.41
C ALA A 42 6.21 -21.41 -13.85
N ALA A 43 6.02 -21.11 -12.57
CA ALA A 43 4.71 -21.17 -11.94
C ALA A 43 3.77 -20.26 -12.73
N VAL A 44 2.76 -20.86 -13.36
CA VAL A 44 1.65 -20.14 -13.96
C VAL A 44 0.94 -19.40 -12.84
N VAL A 45 1.16 -18.08 -12.76
CA VAL A 45 0.41 -17.22 -11.86
C VAL A 45 -1.00 -17.19 -12.41
N ALA A 46 -1.91 -17.95 -11.79
CA ALA A 46 -3.33 -17.85 -12.09
C ALA A 46 -3.75 -16.38 -11.91
N PRO A 47 -4.64 -15.85 -12.78
CA PRO A 47 -5.13 -14.49 -12.61
C PRO A 47 -5.77 -14.36 -11.23
N ALA A 48 -5.39 -13.32 -10.49
CA ALA A 48 -5.98 -13.00 -9.20
C ALA A 48 -7.50 -12.92 -9.39
N ALA A 49 -8.24 -13.82 -8.75
CA ALA A 49 -9.67 -13.91 -8.91
C ALA A 49 -10.30 -12.56 -8.55
N GLU A 50 -10.86 -11.90 -9.55
CA GLU A 50 -11.72 -10.72 -9.40
C GLU A 50 -12.97 -11.16 -8.62
N GLY A 51 -12.87 -11.08 -7.31
CA GLY A 51 -13.99 -11.27 -6.40
C GLY A 51 -15.13 -10.33 -6.79
N ARG A 52 -16.31 -10.92 -6.73
CA ARG A 52 -17.52 -10.38 -7.30
C ARG A 52 -18.09 -9.33 -6.34
N PRO A 53 -18.91 -8.40 -6.84
CA PRO A 53 -19.64 -7.45 -5.98
C PRO A 53 -20.54 -8.11 -4.91
N SER A 54 -20.72 -9.43 -4.97
CA SER A 54 -21.44 -10.24 -3.98
C SER A 54 -20.58 -10.79 -2.84
N ASP A 55 -19.25 -10.71 -2.94
CA ASP A 55 -18.36 -11.34 -1.97
C ASP A 55 -18.25 -10.48 -0.71
N ALA A 56 -18.22 -11.14 0.45
CA ALA A 56 -17.85 -10.47 1.68
C ALA A 56 -16.35 -10.17 1.67
N PHE A 57 -15.96 -9.10 2.36
CA PHE A 57 -14.58 -8.70 2.48
C PHE A 57 -14.24 -8.28 3.90
N ARG A 58 -13.09 -8.73 4.39
CA ARG A 58 -12.56 -8.37 5.69
C ARG A 58 -11.09 -7.99 5.56
N ALA A 59 -10.72 -6.84 6.12
CA ALA A 59 -9.36 -6.35 6.14
C ALA A 59 -8.95 -5.83 7.51
N THR A 60 -7.66 -5.90 7.82
CA THR A 60 -7.09 -5.50 9.10
C THR A 60 -5.70 -4.92 8.89
N GLY A 61 -5.29 -4.02 9.77
CA GLY A 61 -3.89 -3.58 9.89
C GLY A 61 -3.48 -3.40 11.35
N ASN A 62 -2.17 -3.41 11.57
CA ASN A 62 -1.58 -3.57 12.90
C ASN A 62 -1.23 -2.25 13.59
N GLU A 63 -0.70 -1.27 12.85
CA GLU A 63 -0.16 -0.04 13.41
C GLU A 63 -0.56 1.23 12.62
N PRO A 64 -1.46 2.07 13.18
CA PRO A 64 -2.33 1.77 14.32
C PRO A 64 -3.33 0.65 13.97
N GLY A 65 -3.82 -0.06 14.99
CA GLY A 65 -4.73 -1.19 14.80
C GLY A 65 -6.08 -0.77 14.23
N TRP A 66 -6.54 -1.47 13.19
CA TRP A 66 -7.84 -1.24 12.56
C TRP A 66 -8.44 -2.51 11.94
N LEU A 67 -9.76 -2.52 11.80
CA LEU A 67 -10.56 -3.57 11.17
C LEU A 67 -11.59 -2.94 10.23
N ALA A 68 -11.80 -3.53 9.05
CA ALA A 68 -12.89 -3.17 8.17
C ALA A 68 -13.61 -4.42 7.65
N GLU A 69 -14.94 -4.39 7.65
CA GLU A 69 -15.78 -5.50 7.26
C GLU A 69 -16.93 -5.04 6.36
N VAL A 70 -17.11 -5.77 5.26
CA VAL A 70 -18.23 -5.66 4.35
C VAL A 70 -18.86 -7.03 4.24
N ALA A 71 -20.12 -7.16 4.61
CA ALA A 71 -20.85 -8.41 4.45
C ALA A 71 -21.13 -8.71 2.97
N ALA A 72 -21.46 -9.95 2.64
CA ALA A 72 -21.87 -10.31 1.30
C ALA A 72 -23.25 -9.73 0.95
N GLY A 73 -23.47 -9.44 -0.33
CA GLY A 73 -24.76 -9.01 -0.87
C GLY A 73 -24.90 -7.51 -1.14
N GLY A 74 -25.79 -7.16 -2.08
CA GLY A 74 -26.00 -5.78 -2.53
C GLY A 74 -26.76 -4.96 -1.48
N GLY A 75 -26.02 -4.30 -0.58
CA GLY A 75 -26.58 -3.46 0.49
C GLY A 75 -25.90 -3.63 1.85
N SER A 76 -24.80 -4.38 1.92
CA SER A 76 -24.00 -4.53 3.14
C SER A 76 -23.37 -3.21 3.58
N ALA A 77 -23.62 -2.81 4.82
CA ALA A 77 -22.89 -1.70 5.44
C ALA A 77 -21.38 -2.00 5.50
N LEU A 78 -20.56 -0.95 5.35
CA LEU A 78 -19.14 -1.01 5.65
C LEU A 78 -18.95 -0.62 7.11
N ARG A 79 -18.47 -1.57 7.92
CA ARG A 79 -18.11 -1.35 9.32
C ARG A 79 -16.62 -1.18 9.45
N VAL A 80 -16.22 -0.17 10.20
CA VAL A 80 -14.82 0.18 10.40
C VAL A 80 -14.57 0.41 11.87
N GLU A 81 -13.52 -0.21 12.39
CA GLU A 81 -12.97 0.04 13.71
C GLU A 81 -11.55 0.57 13.54
N VAL A 82 -11.22 1.66 14.22
CA VAL A 82 -9.88 2.24 14.24
C VAL A 82 -9.46 2.50 15.68
N ASP A 83 -8.18 2.87 15.86
CA ASP A 83 -7.60 3.15 17.16
C ASP A 83 -7.78 1.97 18.12
N TYR A 84 -7.56 0.74 17.64
CA TYR A 84 -7.72 -0.50 18.39
C TYR A 84 -9.15 -0.70 18.93
N GLY A 85 -10.16 -0.38 18.10
CA GLY A 85 -11.58 -0.58 18.42
C GLY A 85 -12.22 0.53 19.25
N GLN A 86 -11.45 1.55 19.65
CA GLN A 86 -11.97 2.65 20.46
C GLN A 86 -12.88 3.59 19.66
N THR A 87 -12.67 3.67 18.35
CA THR A 87 -13.48 4.49 17.45
C THR A 87 -14.08 3.61 16.37
N GLN A 88 -15.39 3.74 16.16
CA GLN A 88 -16.15 2.93 15.21
C GLN A 88 -16.92 3.81 14.23
N TYR A 89 -16.94 3.40 12.98
CA TYR A 89 -17.71 4.03 11.92
C TYR A 89 -18.54 2.99 11.19
N GLU A 90 -19.74 3.37 10.81
CA GLU A 90 -20.57 2.59 9.88
C GLU A 90 -20.95 3.48 8.70
N VAL A 91 -20.70 2.98 7.50
CA VAL A 91 -21.25 3.51 6.26
C VAL A 91 -22.42 2.61 5.88
N ALA A 92 -23.64 3.08 6.09
CA ALA A 92 -24.85 2.26 5.94
C ALA A 92 -25.05 1.75 4.49
N ALA A 93 -24.71 2.57 3.50
CA ALA A 93 -24.85 2.25 2.08
C ALA A 93 -23.60 2.69 1.32
N PRO A 94 -22.49 1.95 1.42
CA PRO A 94 -21.27 2.31 0.72
C PRO A 94 -21.45 2.09 -0.79
N THR A 95 -20.91 3.00 -1.59
CA THR A 95 -20.77 2.77 -3.03
C THR A 95 -19.64 1.78 -3.25
N HIS A 96 -19.90 0.73 -4.03
CA HIS A 96 -18.89 -0.22 -4.47
C HIS A 96 -18.40 0.13 -5.88
N GLY A 97 -17.09 0.28 -6.04
CA GLY A 97 -16.41 0.56 -7.30
C GLY A 97 -15.27 -0.42 -7.56
N PRO A 98 -14.52 -0.25 -8.67
CA PRO A 98 -13.45 -1.16 -9.05
C PRO A 98 -12.34 -1.26 -8.00
N ASP A 99 -12.12 -0.20 -7.24
CA ASP A 99 -11.06 -0.11 -6.24
C ASP A 99 -11.54 -0.43 -4.81
N GLY A 100 -12.80 -0.83 -4.60
CA GLY A 100 -13.35 -1.15 -3.27
C GLY A 100 -14.58 -0.32 -2.89
N TRP A 101 -14.72 0.03 -1.62
CA TRP A 101 -15.92 0.65 -1.04
C TRP A 101 -15.67 2.06 -0.54
N ALA A 102 -16.65 2.96 -0.69
CA ALA A 102 -16.56 4.33 -0.20
C ALA A 102 -17.90 4.88 0.26
N GLY A 103 -17.87 5.87 1.14
CA GLY A 103 -19.05 6.64 1.55
C GLY A 103 -18.72 7.57 2.71
N ALA A 104 -19.75 7.98 3.44
CA ALA A 104 -19.58 8.76 4.66
C ALA A 104 -20.26 8.05 5.83
N ALA A 105 -19.65 8.17 7.01
CA ALA A 105 -20.28 7.77 8.25
C ALA A 105 -21.41 8.74 8.66
N ALA A 106 -22.18 8.39 9.68
CA ALA A 106 -23.30 9.19 10.16
C ALA A 106 -22.92 10.61 10.61
N ASP A 107 -21.68 10.81 11.05
CA ASP A 107 -21.12 12.10 11.45
C ASP A 107 -20.56 12.92 10.26
N GLY A 108 -20.66 12.40 9.03
CA GLY A 108 -20.12 13.01 7.82
C GLY A 108 -18.66 12.69 7.54
N THR A 109 -17.99 11.90 8.38
CA THR A 109 -16.60 11.49 8.15
C THR A 109 -16.50 10.67 6.86
N PRO A 110 -15.68 11.08 5.86
CA PRO A 110 -15.52 10.29 4.65
C PRO A 110 -14.69 9.04 4.94
N ILE A 111 -15.17 7.89 4.47
CA ILE A 111 -14.55 6.58 4.64
C ILE A 111 -14.33 5.96 3.25
N LYS A 112 -13.12 5.48 3.00
CA LYS A 112 -12.80 4.69 1.79
C LYS A 112 -11.99 3.46 2.18
N LEU A 113 -12.47 2.29 1.81
CA LEU A 113 -11.72 1.04 1.85
C LEU A 113 -11.28 0.69 0.44
N SER A 114 -10.00 0.91 0.15
CA SER A 114 -9.41 0.55 -1.15
C SER A 114 -8.82 -0.86 -1.09
N VAL A 115 -9.02 -1.65 -2.14
CA VAL A 115 -8.62 -3.06 -2.17
C VAL A 115 -7.87 -3.37 -3.46
N GLN A 116 -6.70 -3.99 -3.33
CA GLN A 116 -5.91 -4.47 -4.44
C GLN A 116 -5.71 -5.98 -4.30
N ARG A 117 -6.21 -6.74 -5.28
CA ARG A 117 -6.16 -8.22 -5.33
C ARG A 117 -4.76 -8.73 -5.68
N VAL A 118 -3.84 -8.56 -4.74
CA VAL A 118 -2.48 -9.08 -4.79
C VAL A 118 -2.12 -9.67 -3.43
N PRO A 119 -1.30 -10.73 -3.38
CA PRO A 119 -0.87 -11.32 -2.12
C PRO A 119 -0.32 -10.25 -1.15
N CYS A 120 -0.78 -10.30 0.09
CA CYS A 120 -0.36 -9.41 1.17
C CYS A 120 0.13 -10.27 2.34
N GLN A 121 1.37 -10.07 2.76
CA GLN A 121 1.91 -10.72 3.95
C GLN A 121 1.78 -9.75 5.12
N ASP A 122 1.09 -10.19 6.17
CA ASP A 122 1.02 -9.50 7.44
C ASP A 122 2.41 -9.51 8.11
N ASP A 123 2.89 -8.33 8.47
CA ASP A 123 4.24 -8.12 9.00
C ASP A 123 4.43 -8.68 10.41
N MET A 124 3.36 -8.72 11.21
CA MET A 124 3.43 -9.22 12.58
C MET A 124 3.29 -10.74 12.65
N SER A 125 2.38 -11.35 11.88
CA SER A 125 2.14 -12.80 11.95
C SER A 125 2.83 -13.61 10.84
N GLY A 126 3.28 -12.96 9.76
CA GLY A 126 3.77 -13.63 8.55
C GLY A 126 2.68 -14.29 7.69
N LYS A 127 1.41 -14.20 8.10
CA LYS A 127 0.27 -14.78 7.37
C LYS A 127 0.09 -14.10 6.01
N THR A 128 -0.18 -14.89 4.98
CA THR A 128 -0.55 -14.38 3.64
C THR A 128 -2.06 -14.25 3.50
N PHE A 129 -2.49 -13.16 2.89
CA PHE A 129 -3.87 -12.80 2.57
C PHE A 129 -4.02 -12.54 1.07
N ASP A 130 -5.26 -12.49 0.59
CA ASP A 130 -5.60 -12.41 -0.83
C ASP A 130 -5.43 -11.00 -1.43
N ALA A 131 -5.42 -9.98 -0.57
CA ALA A 131 -5.40 -8.59 -0.99
C ALA A 131 -4.60 -7.68 -0.06
N LYS A 132 -4.03 -6.64 -0.65
CA LYS A 132 -3.63 -5.41 0.07
C LYS A 132 -4.87 -4.53 0.25
N ALA A 133 -4.97 -3.94 1.43
CA ALA A 133 -6.05 -3.02 1.77
C ALA A 133 -5.50 -1.68 2.25
N MET A 134 -6.21 -0.61 1.92
CA MET A 134 -5.96 0.72 2.44
C MET A 134 -7.27 1.31 2.94
N LEU A 135 -7.35 1.54 4.25
CA LEU A 135 -8.46 2.25 4.85
C LEU A 135 -8.12 3.74 4.95
N THR A 136 -9.01 4.59 4.44
CA THR A 136 -8.96 6.04 4.62
C THR A 136 -10.12 6.47 5.51
N VAL A 137 -9.82 7.19 6.59
CA VAL A 137 -10.80 7.78 7.52
C VAL A 137 -10.51 9.27 7.63
N GLY A 138 -11.39 10.11 7.06
CA GLY A 138 -11.09 11.53 6.90
C GLY A 138 -9.85 11.72 6.03
N THR A 139 -8.76 12.19 6.63
CA THR A 139 -7.45 12.38 5.98
C THR A 139 -6.42 11.32 6.37
N ARG A 140 -6.74 10.41 7.31
CA ARG A 140 -5.83 9.37 7.79
C ARG A 140 -5.85 8.20 6.81
N GLN A 141 -4.69 7.65 6.48
CA GLN A 141 -4.54 6.45 5.66
C GLN A 141 -3.89 5.35 6.50
N LEU A 142 -4.47 4.15 6.44
CA LEU A 142 -4.10 3.00 7.24
C LEU A 142 -3.93 1.79 6.33
N HIS A 143 -2.74 1.21 6.35
CA HIS A 143 -2.39 0.06 5.51
C HIS A 143 -2.73 -1.25 6.20
N GLY A 144 -3.03 -2.27 5.41
CA GLY A 144 -3.32 -3.60 5.93
C GLY A 144 -3.48 -4.66 4.85
N CYS A 145 -3.88 -5.85 5.28
CA CYS A 145 -4.16 -6.99 4.43
C CYS A 145 -5.63 -7.41 4.58
N GLY A 146 -6.19 -8.04 3.55
CA GLY A 146 -7.58 -8.51 3.59
C GLY A 146 -7.84 -9.74 2.75
N SER A 147 -8.96 -10.39 3.05
CA SER A 147 -9.41 -11.61 2.39
C SER A 147 -10.86 -11.51 1.98
N PHE A 148 -11.19 -12.18 0.89
CA PHE A 148 -12.55 -12.33 0.41
C PHE A 148 -13.14 -13.62 0.94
N SER A 149 -14.43 -13.61 1.25
CA SER A 149 -15.19 -14.83 1.53
C SER A 149 -16.46 -14.84 0.70
N ALA A 150 -16.83 -16.02 0.23
CA ALA A 150 -18.09 -16.20 -0.46
C ALA A 150 -19.26 -15.88 0.49
N ALA A 151 -20.34 -15.34 -0.07
CA ALA A 151 -21.63 -15.33 0.59
C ALA A 151 -21.99 -16.79 0.96
N GLN A 152 -22.30 -17.05 2.24
CA GLN A 152 -22.85 -18.34 2.66
C GLN A 152 -24.35 -18.37 2.38
#